data_AF-A0A1C3NW50-F1
#
_entry.id   AF-A0A1C3NW50-F1
#
_cell.length_a   1.000
_cell.length_b   1.000
_cell.length_c   1.000
_cell.angle_alpha   90.00
_cell.angle_beta   90.00
_cell.angle_gamma   90.00
#
_symmetry.space_group_name_H-M   'P 1'
#
loop_
_entity.id
_entity.type
_entity.pdbx_description
1 polymer ?
#
loop_
_entity_poly.entity_id
_entity_poly.type
_entity_poly.pdbx_seq_one_letter_code
_entity_poly.pdbx_strand_id
1 'polypeptide(L)' 'MTITDDPRPRCRICDRPIRHPASRALHIGPECLRTMPAAERAAIVRAASLATAKLPVQPILTNAA' A
#
# COMPACT_ATOMS: atom_id res chain seq x y z
N MET A 1 -21.64 -14.51 16.42
CA MET A 1 -20.66 -14.40 15.32
C MET A 1 -19.92 -13.10 15.50
N THR A 2 -18.70 -13.14 16.05
CA THR A 2 -17.88 -11.93 16.23
C THR A 2 -17.24 -11.62 14.88
N ILE A 3 -17.87 -10.75 14.10
CA ILE A 3 -17.22 -10.15 12.94
C ILE A 3 -16.21 -9.17 13.55
N THR A 4 -15.00 -9.65 13.79
CA THR A 4 -13.88 -8.77 14.13
C THR A 4 -13.53 -8.05 12.84
N ASP A 5 -14.28 -6.98 12.56
CA ASP A 5 -14.06 -6.10 11.42
C ASP A 5 -12.74 -5.38 11.69
N ASP A 6 -11.67 -5.98 11.22
CA ASP A 6 -10.35 -5.39 11.24
C ASP A 6 -10.41 -4.15 10.34
N PRO A 7 -10.32 -2.92 10.88
CA PRO A 7 -10.54 -1.69 10.11
C PRO A 7 -9.43 -1.42 9.09
N ARG A 8 -8.45 -2.34 8.96
CA ARG A 8 -7.36 -2.23 8.02
C ARG A 8 -7.85 -2.52 6.59
N PRO A 9 -7.37 -1.76 5.59
CA PRO A 9 -7.66 -2.07 4.19
C PRO A 9 -7.18 -3.49 3.86
N ARG A 10 -7.98 -4.21 3.09
CA ARG A 10 -7.71 -5.59 2.66
C ARG A 10 -6.95 -5.59 1.33
N CYS A 11 -6.09 -6.58 1.14
CA CYS A 11 -5.38 -6.74 -0.12
C CYS A 11 -6.33 -7.21 -1.22
N ARG A 12 -6.39 -6.52 -2.36
CA ARG A 12 -7.21 -6.92 -3.52
C ARG A 12 -6.86 -8.27 -4.17
N ILE A 13 -5.76 -8.90 -3.76
CA ILE A 13 -5.25 -10.16 -4.34
C ILE A 13 -5.56 -11.34 -3.42
N CYS A 14 -5.19 -11.24 -2.15
CA CYS A 14 -5.32 -12.34 -1.19
C CYS A 14 -6.39 -12.11 -0.13
N ASP A 15 -7.08 -10.97 -0.17
CA ASP A 15 -8.11 -10.52 0.78
C ASP A 15 -7.65 -10.48 2.26
N ARG A 16 -6.34 -10.56 2.52
CA ARG A 16 -5.79 -10.47 3.87
C ARG A 16 -5.66 -9.00 4.31
N PRO A 17 -5.81 -8.69 5.61
CA PRO A 17 -5.59 -7.34 6.14
C PRO A 17 -4.17 -6.83 5.85
N ILE A 18 -4.05 -5.62 5.30
CA ILE A 18 -2.75 -5.00 4.99
C ILE A 18 -2.14 -4.41 6.26
N ARG A 19 -1.10 -5.07 6.77
CA ARG A 19 -0.38 -4.63 7.97
C ARG A 19 0.58 -3.45 7.70
N HIS A 20 1.18 -3.38 6.52
CA HIS A 20 2.20 -2.39 6.20
C HIS A 20 1.59 -1.06 5.75
N PRO A 21 1.87 0.08 6.42
CA PRO A 21 1.20 1.36 6.16
C PRO A 21 1.42 1.87 4.73
N ALA A 22 2.64 1.76 4.18
CA ALA A 22 2.93 2.17 2.81
C ALA A 22 2.15 1.35 1.74
N SER A 23 1.77 0.12 2.09
CA SER A 23 1.00 -0.76 1.20
C SER A 23 -0.50 -0.49 1.23
N ARG A 24 -0.98 0.27 2.23
CA ARG A 24 -2.40 0.63 2.37
C ARG A 24 -2.88 1.47 1.19
N ALA A 25 -2.06 2.45 0.77
CA ALA A 25 -2.36 3.30 -0.39
C ALA A 25 -2.49 2.50 -1.70
N LEU A 26 -1.82 1.36 -1.80
CA LEU A 26 -1.84 0.50 -2.97
C LEU A 26 -2.99 -0.52 -2.96
N HIS A 27 -3.67 -0.71 -1.82
CA HIS A 27 -4.59 -1.84 -1.60
C HIS A 27 -4.00 -3.22 -1.96
N ILE A 28 -2.66 -3.35 -1.96
CA ILE A 28 -1.94 -4.57 -2.26
C ILE A 28 -0.93 -4.81 -1.14
N GLY A 29 -1.07 -5.96 -0.45
CA GLY A 29 -0.15 -6.34 0.62
C GLY A 29 1.28 -6.59 0.10
N PRO A 30 2.31 -6.38 0.94
CA PRO A 30 3.71 -6.52 0.53
C PRO A 30 4.10 -7.95 0.14
N GLU A 31 3.36 -8.97 0.59
CA GLU A 31 3.58 -10.36 0.16
C GLU A 31 3.16 -10.55 -1.30
N CYS A 32 1.94 -10.14 -1.65
CA CYS A 32 1.44 -10.24 -3.01
C CYS A 32 2.19 -9.33 -3.98
N LEU A 33 2.63 -8.15 -3.54
CA LEU A 33 3.46 -7.27 -4.35
C LEU A 33 4.83 -7.89 -4.67
N ARG A 34 5.39 -8.71 -3.76
CA ARG A 34 6.67 -9.40 -3.97
C ARG A 34 6.56 -10.59 -4.92
N THR A 35 5.42 -11.27 -4.95
CA THR A 35 5.16 -12.37 -5.89
C THR A 35 4.88 -11.90 -7.32
N MET A 36 4.60 -10.61 -7.52
CA MET A 36 4.35 -10.05 -8.85
C MET A 36 5.63 -9.97 -9.70
N PRO A 37 5.53 -10.18 -11.02
CA PRO A 37 6.61 -9.93 -11.96
C PRO A 37 7.17 -8.50 -11.81
N ALA A 38 8.48 -8.35 -12.01
CA ALA A 38 9.15 -7.06 -11.81
C ALA A 38 8.55 -5.92 -12.66
N ALA A 39 8.14 -6.23 -13.90
CA ALA A 39 7.49 -5.27 -14.80
C ALA A 39 6.14 -4.77 -14.25
N GLU A 40 5.31 -5.68 -13.73
CA GLU A 40 4.00 -5.34 -13.16
C GLU A 40 4.14 -4.56 -11.86
N ARG A 41 5.09 -4.96 -10.99
CA ARG A 41 5.42 -4.23 -9.77
C ARG A 41 5.85 -2.79 -10.08
N ALA A 42 6.70 -2.59 -11.09
CA ALA A 42 7.14 -1.27 -11.51
C ALA A 42 5.98 -0.41 -12.04
N ALA A 43 5.07 -1.01 -12.81
CA ALA A 43 3.88 -0.31 -13.31
C ALA A 43 2.96 0.17 -12.16
N ILE A 44 2.72 -0.68 -11.16
CA ILE A 44 1.90 -0.34 -9.98
C ILE A 44 2.54 0.79 -9.18
N VAL A 45 3.84 0.69 -8.88
CA VAL A 45 4.56 1.73 -8.13
C VAL A 45 4.55 3.05 -8.91
N ARG A 46 4.78 3.01 -10.23
CA ARG A 46 4.74 4.21 -11.08
C ARG A 46 3.35 4.85 -11.10
N ALA A 47 2.30 4.05 -11.26
CA ALA A 47 0.92 4.54 -11.24
C ALA A 47 0.56 5.17 -9.89
N ALA A 48 0.98 4.54 -8.79
CA ALA A 48 0.79 5.09 -7.45
C ALA A 48 1.54 6.41 -7.26
N SER A 49 2.82 6.46 -7.61
CA SER A 49 3.62 7.69 -7.55
C SER A 49 3.01 8.82 -8.37
N LEU A 50 2.49 8.53 -9.58
CA LEU A 50 1.80 9.52 -10.42
C LEU A 50 0.48 10.00 -9.79
N ALA A 51 -0.32 9.08 -9.24
CA ALA A 51 -1.57 9.42 -8.55
C ALA A 51 -1.31 10.28 -7.30
N THR A 52 -0.19 10.04 -6.60
CA THR A 52 0.20 10.80 -5.41
C THR A 52 1.07 12.02 -5.71
N ALA A 53 1.57 12.20 -6.94
CA ALA A 53 2.47 13.31 -7.31
C ALA A 53 1.83 14.70 -7.15
N LYS A 54 0.49 14.76 -7.24
CA LYS A 54 -0.29 15.99 -7.03
C LYS A 54 -0.88 16.11 -5.63
N LEU A 55 -0.75 15.06 -4.81
CA LEU A 55 -1.09 15.18 -3.40
C LEU A 55 0.05 15.96 -2.76
N PRO A 56 -0.24 16.90 -1.86
CA PRO A 56 0.81 17.48 -1.04
C PRO A 56 1.46 16.33 -0.28
N VAL A 57 2.67 15.94 -0.71
CA VAL A 57 3.53 15.07 0.08
C VAL A 57 3.75 15.88 1.34
N GLN A 58 3.03 15.57 2.43
CA GLN A 58 3.42 16.10 3.71
C GLN A 58 4.83 15.56 3.92
N PRO A 59 5.87 16.42 3.98
CA PRO A 59 7.19 15.96 4.32
C PRO A 59 7.07 15.41 5.73
N ILE A 60 7.05 14.08 5.87
CA ILE A 60 7.15 13.43 7.16
C ILE A 60 8.57 13.72 7.63
N LEU A 61 8.67 14.77 8.45
CA LEU A 61 9.70 15.01 9.46
C LEU A 61 11.13 14.68 9.00
N THR A 62 11.70 15.55 8.17
CA THR A 62 13.08 15.96 8.41
C THR A 62 13.11 16.55 9.82
N ASN A 63 13.82 15.91 10.74
CA ASN A 63 14.02 16.23 12.15
C ASN A 63 12.99 15.67 13.15
N ALA A 64 13.35 14.53 13.74
CA ALA A 64 13.32 14.37 15.19
C ALA A 64 14.41 13.34 15.59
N ALA A 65 15.46 13.87 16.25
CA ALA A 65 16.66 13.23 16.81
C ALA A 65 17.91 13.18 15.91
#